data_AF-A0A926W3E2-F1
#
_entry.id   AF-A0A926W3E2-F1
#
_cell.length_a   1.000
_cell.length_b   1.000
_cell.length_c   1.000
_cell.angle_alpha   90.00
_cell.angle_beta   90.00
_cell.angle_gamma   90.00
#
_symmetry.space_group_name_H-M   'P 1'
#
loop_
_entity.id
_entity.type
_entity.pdbx_description
1 polymer ?
#
loop_
_entity_poly.entity_id
_entity_poly.type
_entity_poly.pdbx_seq_one_letter_code
_entity_poly.pdbx_strand_id
1 'polypeptide(L)'
;MNLETFCGLDEKEYKPLFVFTYLFEGHRVEFIVVPELIEYFEDFLTAQENYLQTLEVFGVSVKALKRFDFIDSLNLEDTYKIFSSDNRKTLREAAYLKHIKAELNCLIEGRWSLNYEE
;
A
#
# COMPACT_ATOMS: atom_id res chain seq x y z
N MET A 1 -8.62 10.13 -9.22
CA MET A 1 -9.02 10.96 -8.07
C MET A 1 -7.95 10.77 -6.99
N ASN A 2 -7.67 11.74 -6.13
CA ASN A 2 -6.72 11.53 -5.04
C ASN A 2 -7.49 11.46 -3.71
N LEU A 3 -7.15 10.49 -2.88
CA LEU A 3 -7.55 10.46 -1.47
C LEU A 3 -6.56 11.31 -0.69
N GLU A 4 -7.07 12.30 0.04
CA GLU A 4 -6.32 13.05 1.03
C GLU A 4 -6.55 12.43 2.41
N THR A 5 -5.48 12.10 3.13
CA THR A 5 -5.58 11.44 4.44
C THR A 5 -4.43 11.83 5.37
N PHE A 6 -4.73 11.89 6.67
CA PHE A 6 -3.74 12.08 7.72
C PHE A 6 -3.31 10.77 8.39
N CYS A 7 -3.80 9.61 7.90
CA CYS A 7 -3.45 8.30 8.44
C CYS A 7 -3.74 8.16 9.95
N GLY A 8 -4.76 8.84 10.46
CA GLY A 8 -5.11 8.88 11.88
C GLY A 8 -4.23 9.79 12.76
N LEU A 9 -3.37 10.63 12.16
CA LEU A 9 -2.47 11.55 12.85
C LEU A 9 -3.02 12.98 12.89
N ASP A 10 -2.45 13.83 13.75
CA ASP A 10 -2.91 15.21 13.98
C ASP A 10 -2.59 16.14 12.80
N GLU A 11 -3.61 16.77 12.23
CA GLU A 11 -3.50 17.72 11.11
C GLU A 11 -2.64 18.96 11.42
N LYS A 12 -2.49 19.31 12.70
CA LYS A 12 -1.62 20.41 13.14
C LYS A 12 -0.15 20.07 13.05
N GLU A 13 0.20 18.80 13.22
CA GLU A 13 1.59 18.32 13.22
C GLU A 13 2.00 17.73 11.87
N TYR A 14 1.05 17.22 11.10
CA TYR A 14 1.30 16.47 9.87
C TYR A 14 0.68 17.11 8.65
N LYS A 15 1.35 16.93 7.51
CA LYS A 15 0.75 17.18 6.19
C LYS A 15 0.00 15.95 5.71
N PRO A 16 -1.11 16.13 4.98
CA PRO A 16 -1.84 15.01 4.44
C PRO A 16 -0.99 14.28 3.39
N LEU A 17 -1.15 12.96 3.35
CA LEU A 17 -0.68 12.13 2.25
C LEU A 17 -1.75 12.12 1.14
N PHE A 18 -1.30 12.21 -0.11
CA PHE A 18 -2.15 12.01 -1.28
C PHE A 18 -1.95 10.60 -1.82
N VAL A 19 -3.00 9.77 -1.75
CA VAL A 19 -3.01 8.43 -2.32
C VAL A 19 -3.75 8.47 -3.65
N PHE A 20 -3.11 7.96 -4.70
CA PHE A 20 -3.75 7.88 -6.00
C PHE A 20 -4.87 6.85 -5.96
N THR A 21 -6.06 7.24 -6.39
CA THR A 21 -7.23 6.37 -6.41
C THR A 21 -7.89 6.36 -7.78
N TYR A 22 -8.36 5.18 -8.17
CA TYR A 22 -9.09 4.95 -9.40
C TYR A 22 -10.36 4.15 -9.10
N LEU A 23 -11.45 4.47 -9.80
CA LEU A 23 -12.69 3.68 -9.76
C LEU A 23 -12.73 2.81 -11.00
N PHE A 24 -12.79 1.50 -10.80
CA PHE A 24 -12.84 0.51 -11.87
C PHE A 24 -13.94 -0.50 -11.57
N GLU A 25 -14.95 -0.60 -12.44
CA GLU A 25 -16.07 -1.55 -12.30
C GLU A 25 -16.76 -1.48 -10.91
N GLY A 26 -16.95 -0.26 -10.38
CA GLY A 26 -17.53 -0.06 -9.05
C GLY A 26 -16.58 -0.34 -7.86
N HIS A 27 -15.36 -0.82 -8.13
CA HIS A 27 -14.31 -1.01 -7.14
C HIS A 27 -13.39 0.21 -7.06
N ARG A 28 -13.01 0.59 -5.84
CA ARG A 28 -11.98 1.60 -5.59
C ARG A 28 -10.63 0.91 -5.48
N VAL A 29 -9.72 1.29 -6.37
CA VAL A 29 -8.33 0.84 -6.39
C VAL A 29 -7.45 1.99 -5.91
N GLU A 30 -6.56 1.71 -4.96
CA GLU A 30 -5.65 2.67 -4.38
C GLU A 30 -4.21 2.27 -4.65
N PHE A 31 -3.38 3.24 -5.01
CA PHE A 31 -2.00 3.03 -5.38
C PHE A 31 -1.09 3.74 -4.40
N ILE A 32 -0.22 2.97 -3.78
CA ILE A 32 0.87 3.44 -2.94
C ILE A 32 2.18 2.84 -3.41
N VAL A 33 3.28 3.58 -3.22
CA VAL A 33 4.63 3.13 -3.54
C VAL A 33 5.43 3.07 -2.26
N VAL A 34 5.86 1.87 -1.86
CA VAL A 34 6.67 1.65 -0.66
C VAL A 34 7.98 0.99 -1.09
N PRO A 35 9.01 1.76 -1.47
CA PRO A 35 10.26 1.23 -2.02
C PRO A 35 10.95 0.23 -1.08
N GLU A 36 10.90 0.47 0.23
CA GLU A 36 11.50 -0.40 1.24
C GLU A 36 10.91 -1.81 1.24
N LEU A 37 9.63 -1.96 0.89
CA LEU A 37 9.04 -3.28 0.73
C LEU A 37 9.58 -3.99 -0.51
N ILE A 38 9.78 -3.25 -1.59
CA ILE A 38 10.33 -3.79 -2.84
C ILE A 38 11.77 -4.26 -2.59
N GLU A 39 12.59 -3.40 -1.99
CA GLU A 39 13.98 -3.72 -1.60
C GLU A 39 14.04 -4.94 -0.68
N TYR A 40 13.17 -5.01 0.33
CA TYR A 40 13.09 -6.19 1.21
C TYR A 40 12.84 -7.49 0.45
N PHE A 41 11.94 -7.48 -0.54
CA PHE A 41 11.70 -8.68 -1.33
C PHE A 41 12.84 -9.00 -2.29
N GLU A 42 13.52 -8.00 -2.83
CA GLU A 42 14.69 -8.18 -3.68
C GLU A 42 15.88 -8.80 -2.90
N ASP A 43 16.11 -8.33 -1.68
CA ASP A 43 17.21 -8.77 -0.83
C ASP A 43 16.99 -10.17 -0.20
N PHE A 44 15.73 -10.55 0.05
CA PHE A 44 15.40 -11.78 0.78
C PHE A 44 14.51 -12.72 -0.03
N LEU A 45 15.12 -13.66 -0.76
CA LEU A 45 14.38 -14.65 -1.56
C LEU A 45 13.39 -15.48 -0.72
N THR A 46 13.79 -15.86 0.50
CA THR A 46 12.92 -16.58 1.45
C THR A 46 11.70 -15.75 1.84
N ALA A 47 11.80 -14.41 1.87
CA ALA A 47 10.65 -13.55 2.10
C ALA A 47 9.68 -13.58 0.92
N GLN A 48 10.18 -13.63 -0.31
CA GLN A 48 9.31 -13.79 -1.49
C GLN A 48 8.49 -15.08 -1.42
N GLU A 49 9.13 -16.21 -1.10
CA GLU A 49 8.46 -17.51 -1.02
C GLU A 49 7.37 -17.54 0.07
N ASN A 50 7.69 -16.97 1.23
CA ASN A 50 6.83 -16.99 2.41
C ASN A 50 5.68 -15.97 2.34
N TYR A 51 5.88 -14.80 1.72
CA TYR A 51 4.95 -13.69 1.80
C TYR A 51 4.33 -13.27 0.47
N LEU A 52 4.85 -13.73 -0.68
CA LEU A 52 4.30 -13.41 -1.99
C LEU A 52 3.66 -14.62 -2.66
N GLN A 53 2.55 -14.37 -3.36
CA GLN A 53 1.94 -15.28 -4.34
C GLN A 53 1.73 -14.57 -5.66
N THR A 54 1.59 -15.34 -6.72
CA THR A 54 1.19 -14.83 -8.02
C THR A 54 -0.33 -14.95 -8.16
N LEU A 55 -1.00 -13.86 -8.53
CA LEU A 55 -2.45 -13.81 -8.81
C LEU A 55 -2.70 -13.21 -10.20
N GLU A 56 -3.86 -13.52 -10.78
CA GLU A 56 -4.31 -12.89 -12.02
C GLU A 56 -5.36 -11.81 -11.69
N VAL A 57 -4.99 -10.55 -11.94
CA VAL A 57 -5.85 -9.37 -11.73
C VAL A 57 -6.07 -8.72 -13.08
N PHE A 58 -7.32 -8.69 -13.56
CA PHE A 58 -7.71 -8.15 -14.86
C PHE A 58 -6.90 -8.74 -16.04
N GLY A 59 -6.65 -10.05 -15.99
CA GLY A 59 -5.86 -10.76 -17.00
C GLY A 59 -4.34 -10.52 -16.92
N VAL A 60 -3.87 -9.80 -15.91
CA VAL A 60 -2.45 -9.52 -15.68
C VAL A 60 -1.96 -10.32 -14.48
N SER A 61 -0.83 -11.01 -14.66
CA SER A 61 -0.15 -11.72 -13.58
C SER A 61 0.59 -10.73 -12.68
N VAL A 62 0.24 -10.69 -11.39
CA VAL A 62 0.81 -9.78 -10.38
C VAL A 62 1.32 -10.56 -9.17
N LYS A 63 2.36 -10.06 -8.52
CA LYS A 63 2.77 -10.54 -7.19
C LYS A 63 1.92 -9.84 -6.13
N ALA A 64 1.25 -10.62 -5.30
CA ALA A 64 0.39 -10.14 -4.22
C ALA A 64 0.88 -10.67 -2.86
N LEU A 65 0.62 -9.91 -1.81
CA LEU A 65 0.94 -10.29 -0.43
C LEU A 65 -0.04 -11.37 0.07
N LYS A 66 0.51 -12.49 0.55
CA LYS A 66 -0.23 -13.60 1.18
C LYS A 66 -0.64 -13.31 2.62
N ARG A 67 0.09 -12.42 3.30
CA ARG A 67 -0.08 -12.02 4.70
C ARG A 67 0.63 -10.69 4.94
N PHE A 68 0.21 -9.95 5.97
CA PHE A 68 0.67 -8.58 6.25
C PHE A 68 1.42 -8.45 7.60
N ASP A 69 1.54 -9.54 8.36
CA ASP A 69 2.12 -9.54 9.71
C ASP A 69 3.61 -9.19 9.75
N PHE A 70 4.35 -9.42 8.67
CA PHE A 70 5.76 -9.04 8.56
C PHE A 70 5.98 -7.52 8.46
N ILE A 71 4.97 -6.71 8.10
CA ILE A 71 5.13 -5.27 7.88
C ILE A 71 5.66 -4.55 9.13
N ASP A 72 5.22 -4.95 10.33
CA ASP A 72 5.68 -4.35 11.58
C ASP A 72 7.16 -4.63 11.87
N SER A 73 7.70 -5.71 11.28
CA SER A 73 9.12 -6.07 11.44
C SER A 73 10.06 -5.20 10.59
N LEU A 74 9.55 -4.50 9.58
CA LEU A 74 10.36 -3.81 8.57
C LEU A 74 10.81 -2.39 8.95
N ASN A 75 10.48 -1.91 10.17
CA ASN A 75 10.84 -0.59 10.67
C ASN A 75 10.72 0.55 9.63
N LEU A 76 9.61 0.54 8.88
CA LEU A 76 9.37 1.51 7.81
C LEU A 76 9.22 2.92 8.40
N GLU A 77 9.89 3.91 7.83
CA GLU A 77 9.77 5.29 8.31
C GLU A 77 8.44 5.93 7.86
N ASP A 78 7.67 6.46 8.81
CA ASP A 78 6.34 7.04 8.54
C ASP A 78 6.39 8.46 7.97
N THR A 79 7.54 9.13 8.10
CA THR A 79 7.72 10.53 7.71
C THR A 79 9.04 10.75 7.01
N TYR A 80 9.08 11.72 6.10
CA TYR A 80 10.34 12.23 5.58
C TYR A 80 11.11 12.97 6.68
N LYS A 81 12.45 12.88 6.64
CA LYS A 81 13.35 13.59 7.58
C LYS A 81 13.41 15.11 7.35
N ILE A 82 12.76 15.60 6.30
CA ILE A 82 12.74 17.02 5.91
C ILE A 82 11.42 17.63 6.40
N PHE A 83 11.53 18.64 7.26
CA PHE A 83 10.39 19.45 7.67
C PHE A 83 10.03 20.43 6.56
N SER A 84 8.73 20.61 6.32
CA SER A 84 8.28 21.66 5.41
C SER A 84 8.38 23.04 6.05
N SER A 85 8.26 24.09 5.23
CA SER A 85 8.35 25.49 5.65
C SER A 85 7.36 25.92 6.73
N ASP A 86 6.28 25.16 6.94
CA ASP A 86 5.27 25.32 7.97
C ASP A 86 5.52 24.44 9.22
N ASN A 87 6.73 23.87 9.37
CA ASN A 87 7.16 22.99 10.46
C ASN A 87 6.36 21.68 10.64
N ARG A 88 5.46 21.35 9.70
CA ARG A 88 4.74 20.09 9.71
C ARG A 88 5.58 18.95 9.14
N LYS A 89 5.32 17.73 9.62
CA LYS A 89 5.95 16.50 9.11
C LYS A 89 5.22 16.03 7.86
N THR A 90 5.97 15.66 6.83
CA THR A 90 5.40 15.08 5.61
C THR A 90 5.32 13.57 5.76
N LEU A 91 4.12 13.01 5.62
CA LEU A 91 3.88 11.57 5.67
C LEU A 91 4.45 10.85 4.44
N ARG A 92 4.85 9.59 4.65
CA ARG A 92 5.22 8.64 3.60
C ARG A 92 4.13 7.60 3.43
N GLU A 93 4.16 6.88 2.33
CA GLU A 93 3.23 5.79 2.00
C GLU A 93 3.26 4.66 3.02
N ALA A 94 4.40 4.47 3.72
CA ALA A 94 4.50 3.56 4.85
C ALA A 94 3.52 3.89 5.99
N ALA A 95 3.29 5.18 6.28
CA ALA A 95 2.32 5.59 7.29
C ALA A 95 0.89 5.17 6.89
N TYR A 96 0.57 5.30 5.60
CA TYR A 96 -0.73 4.85 5.08
C TYR A 96 -0.89 3.35 5.17
N LEU A 97 0.12 2.59 4.73
CA LEU A 97 0.11 1.14 4.81
C LEU A 97 -0.13 0.65 6.23
N LYS A 98 0.57 1.21 7.23
CA LYS A 98 0.38 0.87 8.64
C LYS A 98 -1.01 1.25 9.15
N HIS A 99 -1.54 2.40 8.73
CA HIS A 99 -2.86 2.89 9.13
C HIS A 99 -3.97 1.93 8.66
N ILE A 100 -3.94 1.53 7.40
CA ILE A 100 -4.99 0.66 6.83
C ILE A 100 -4.73 -0.83 7.07
N LYS A 101 -3.55 -1.22 7.56
CA LYS A 101 -3.12 -2.62 7.70
C LYS A 101 -4.15 -3.51 8.40
N ALA A 102 -4.79 -2.99 9.46
CA ALA A 102 -5.78 -3.73 10.22
C ALA A 102 -7.06 -4.04 9.42
N GLU A 103 -7.31 -3.28 8.35
CA GLU A 103 -8.46 -3.41 7.46
C GLU A 103 -8.10 -4.20 6.18
N LEU A 104 -6.81 -4.44 5.93
CA LEU A 104 -6.34 -5.19 4.77
C LEU A 104 -6.67 -6.67 4.91
N ASN A 105 -7.31 -7.20 3.88
CA ASN A 105 -7.52 -8.63 3.71
C ASN A 105 -6.69 -9.12 2.53
N CYS A 106 -6.04 -10.27 2.68
CA CYS A 106 -5.32 -10.88 1.57
C CYS A 106 -6.33 -11.36 0.53
N LEU A 107 -6.00 -11.15 -0.75
CA LEU A 107 -6.72 -11.81 -1.82
C LEU A 107 -6.29 -13.28 -1.78
N ILE A 108 -7.16 -14.15 -1.27
CA ILE A 108 -6.79 -15.53 -0.97
C ILE A 108 -6.86 -16.40 -2.23
N GLU A 109 -7.88 -16.18 -3.07
CA GLU A 109 -8.06 -16.80 -4.38
C GLU A 109 -8.94 -15.88 -5.27
N GLY A 110 -8.73 -15.90 -6.59
CA GLY A 110 -9.66 -15.26 -7.52
C GLY A 110 -9.04 -14.90 -8.85
N ARG A 111 -9.71 -15.29 -9.94
CA ARG A 111 -9.52 -14.69 -11.26
C ARG A 111 -10.43 -13.48 -11.32
N TRP A 112 -9.88 -12.28 -11.19
CA TRP A 112 -10.66 -11.06 -11.38
C TRP A 112 -10.72 -10.77 -12.87
N SER A 113 -11.70 -11.38 -13.54
CA SER A 113 -11.95 -11.19 -14.96
C SER A 113 -12.96 -10.07 -15.21
N LEU A 114 -12.79 -9.37 -16.33
CA LEU A 114 -13.83 -8.54 -16.91
C LEU A 114 -14.99 -9.45 -17.34
N ASN A 115 -16.17 -9.28 -16.76
CA ASN A 115 -17.39 -9.77 -17.40
C ASN A 115 -17.68 -8.79 -18.54
N TYR A 116 -17.29 -9.15 -19.76
CA TYR A 116 -17.86 -8.52 -20.94
C TYR A 116 -19.30 -9.05 -21.07
N GLU A 117 -20.27 -8.31 -20.57
CA GLU A 117 -21.63 -8.41 -21.11
C GLU A 117 -21.62 -7.65 -22.44
N GLU A 118 -21.69 -8.40 -23.55
CA GLU A 118 -21.95 -7.89 -24.90
C GLU A 118 -23.37 -7.32 -25.04
#